data_AF-A0A7X7B754-F1
#
_entry.id   AF-A0A7X7B754-F1
#
_cell.length_a   1.000
_cell.length_b   1.000
_cell.length_c   1.000
_cell.angle_alpha   90.00
_cell.angle_beta   90.00
_cell.angle_gamma   90.00
#
_symmetry.space_group_name_H-M   'P 1'
#
loop_
_entity.id
_entity.type
_entity.pdbx_description
1 polymer ?
#
loop_
_entity_poly.entity_id
_entity_poly.type
_entity_poly.pdbx_seq_one_letter_code
_entity_poly.pdbx_strand_id
1 'polypeptide(L)'
;MFIKGEHERQLAYVDMCCCDKNGWNLGLHVNPVNMHDSKAFLPFFEEVVIKYNPEVICGDAAFATGLIAKTTQKYGIKLLVPYVRPRGKRASFSKSSFEYQPEIDAFLCPNNKLLYRSNIDRKGYFQYRIPKHECKSCPFFKECVKNASSKTITRHIYSDFLESTKKIKIK
;
A
#
# COMPACT_ATOMS: atom_id res chain seq x y z
N MET A 1 -13.01 -22.80 -1.20
CA MET A 1 -12.47 -24.04 -1.78
C MET A 1 -11.09 -23.72 -2.31
N PHE A 2 -10.06 -24.32 -1.74
CA PHE A 2 -8.67 -24.14 -2.16
C PHE A 2 -8.39 -25.11 -3.32
N ILE A 3 -7.67 -24.63 -4.33
CA ILE A 3 -7.33 -25.44 -5.51
C ILE A 3 -5.82 -25.62 -5.51
N LYS A 4 -5.36 -26.85 -5.36
CA LYS A 4 -3.95 -27.22 -5.43
C LYS A 4 -3.71 -27.89 -6.79
N GLY A 5 -2.99 -27.22 -7.68
CA GLY A 5 -2.83 -27.69 -9.07
C GLY A 5 -4.13 -27.57 -9.88
N GLU A 6 -4.29 -28.39 -10.93
CA GLU A 6 -5.48 -28.32 -11.80
C GLU A 6 -6.66 -29.19 -11.32
N HIS A 7 -6.41 -30.20 -10.46
CA HIS A 7 -7.38 -31.27 -10.21
C HIS A 7 -7.88 -31.37 -8.76
N GLU A 8 -7.17 -30.84 -7.77
CA GLU A 8 -7.49 -31.12 -6.37
C GLU A 8 -8.16 -29.92 -5.68
N ARG A 9 -9.40 -30.15 -5.24
CA ARG A 9 -10.20 -29.18 -4.49
C ARG A 9 -10.26 -29.62 -3.05
N GLN A 10 -9.69 -28.82 -2.15
CA GLN A 10 -9.63 -29.14 -0.72
C GLN A 10 -10.30 -28.04 0.12
N LEU A 11 -10.83 -28.45 1.27
CA LEU A 11 -11.10 -27.55 2.38
C LEU A 11 -9.79 -27.38 3.15
N ALA A 12 -9.31 -26.16 3.23
CA ALA A 12 -8.06 -25.84 3.90
C ALA A 12 -8.24 -24.56 4.72
N TYR A 13 -7.56 -24.52 5.85
CA TYR A 13 -7.51 -23.41 6.77
C TYR A 13 -6.07 -22.93 6.93
N VAL A 14 -5.90 -21.64 7.17
CA VAL A 14 -4.62 -21.03 7.52
C VAL A 14 -4.79 -20.34 8.86
N ASP A 15 -3.87 -20.60 9.76
CA ASP A 15 -3.76 -19.92 11.04
C ASP A 15 -2.92 -18.65 10.90
N MET A 16 -3.42 -17.57 11.47
CA MET A 16 -2.65 -16.35 11.67
C MET A 16 -2.32 -16.27 13.16
N CYS A 17 -1.03 -16.31 13.49
CA CYS A 17 -0.55 -16.35 14.86
C CYS A 17 0.26 -15.09 15.20
N CYS A 18 0.26 -14.71 16.48
CA CYS A 18 1.17 -13.69 17.01
C CYS A 18 1.95 -14.25 18.21
N CYS A 19 3.16 -13.76 18.38
CA CYS A 19 4.01 -14.10 19.51
C CYS A 19 4.60 -12.85 20.16
N ASP A 20 5.00 -12.98 21.41
CA ASP A 20 5.80 -11.97 22.09
C ASP A 20 7.26 -11.98 21.58
N LYS A 21 8.07 -11.05 22.08
CA LYS A 21 9.50 -10.94 21.72
C LYS A 21 10.34 -12.17 22.14
N ASN A 22 9.83 -13.02 23.03
CA ASN A 22 10.51 -14.22 23.50
C ASN A 22 10.02 -15.49 22.76
N GLY A 23 9.09 -15.34 21.81
CA GLY A 23 8.52 -16.43 21.02
C GLY A 23 7.33 -17.15 21.67
N TRP A 24 6.77 -16.63 22.77
CA TRP A 24 5.54 -17.18 23.33
C TRP A 24 4.36 -16.84 22.45
N ASN A 25 3.61 -17.85 22.02
CA ASN A 25 2.37 -17.66 21.26
C ASN A 25 1.32 -16.98 22.17
N LEU A 26 0.85 -15.82 21.74
CA LEU A 26 -0.15 -15.03 22.47
C LEU A 26 -1.56 -15.28 21.94
N GLY A 27 -1.71 -15.75 20.71
CA GLY A 27 -3.00 -16.08 20.15
C GLY A 27 -2.95 -16.39 18.67
N LEU A 28 -4.06 -16.95 18.20
CA LEU A 28 -4.26 -17.34 16.80
C LEU A 28 -5.65 -16.94 16.33
N HIS A 29 -5.79 -16.79 15.02
CA HIS A 29 -7.08 -16.66 14.35
C HIS A 29 -7.10 -17.51 13.09
N VAL A 30 -8.08 -18.40 12.99
CA VAL A 30 -8.21 -19.35 11.89
C VAL A 30 -8.98 -18.70 10.75
N ASN A 31 -8.42 -18.75 9.55
CA ASN A 31 -9.02 -18.19 8.35
C ASN A 31 -9.13 -19.27 7.26
N PRO A 32 -10.13 -19.18 6.37
CA PRO A 32 -10.15 -20.04 5.20
C PRO A 32 -9.00 -19.65 4.25
N VAL A 33 -8.33 -20.63 3.63
CA VAL A 33 -7.12 -20.38 2.80
C VAL A 33 -7.38 -19.47 1.59
N ASN A 34 -8.63 -19.38 1.12
CA ASN A 34 -8.98 -18.47 0.02
C ASN A 34 -9.11 -17.00 0.44
N MET A 35 -8.95 -16.68 1.74
CA MET A 35 -8.91 -15.32 2.22
C MET A 35 -7.50 -14.76 2.06
N HIS A 36 -7.40 -13.59 1.43
CA HIS A 36 -6.11 -12.88 1.30
C HIS A 36 -5.65 -12.38 2.69
N ASP A 37 -4.37 -12.56 3.01
CA ASP A 37 -3.79 -12.22 4.33
C ASP A 37 -4.09 -10.80 4.79
N SER A 38 -4.08 -9.82 3.87
CA SER A 38 -4.41 -8.44 4.22
C SER A 38 -5.85 -8.22 4.70
N LYS A 39 -6.79 -9.11 4.33
CA LYS A 39 -8.16 -9.12 4.85
C LYS A 39 -8.24 -9.87 6.17
N ALA A 40 -7.55 -11.01 6.27
CA ALA A 40 -7.49 -11.82 7.49
C ALA A 40 -6.82 -11.10 8.66
N PHE A 41 -5.89 -10.17 8.38
CA PHE A 41 -5.16 -9.42 9.39
C PHE A 41 -6.05 -8.54 10.26
N LEU A 42 -7.06 -7.86 9.69
CA LEU A 42 -7.83 -6.87 10.46
C LEU A 42 -8.66 -7.52 11.58
N PRO A 43 -9.45 -8.59 11.33
CA PRO A 43 -10.12 -9.32 12.40
C PRO A 43 -9.13 -9.84 13.44
N PHE A 44 -8.02 -10.45 13.01
CA PHE A 44 -7.00 -10.96 13.92
C PHE A 44 -6.41 -9.86 14.82
N PHE A 45 -6.13 -8.70 14.25
CA PHE A 45 -5.59 -7.56 14.97
C PHE A 45 -6.58 -7.02 16.01
N GLU A 46 -7.84 -6.83 15.63
CA GLU A 46 -8.89 -6.27 16.48
C GLU A 46 -9.36 -7.25 17.58
N GLU A 47 -9.39 -8.54 17.30
CA GLU A 47 -9.89 -9.56 18.23
C GLU A 47 -8.81 -10.11 19.15
N VAL A 48 -7.55 -10.15 18.71
CA VAL A 48 -6.46 -10.81 19.44
C VAL A 48 -5.36 -9.81 19.81
N VAL A 49 -4.73 -9.19 18.81
CA VAL A 49 -3.48 -8.44 19.02
C VAL A 49 -3.67 -7.21 19.90
N ILE A 50 -4.75 -6.46 19.71
CA ILE A 50 -4.99 -5.19 20.44
C ILE A 50 -5.14 -5.38 21.95
N LYS A 51 -5.61 -6.55 22.41
CA LYS A 51 -5.82 -6.85 23.84
C LYS A 51 -4.51 -6.82 24.63
N TYR A 52 -3.39 -7.05 23.96
CA TYR A 52 -2.05 -7.00 24.56
C TYR A 52 -1.45 -5.59 24.58
N ASN A 53 -2.14 -4.58 24.01
CA ASN A 53 -1.72 -3.19 23.93
C ASN A 53 -0.23 -3.00 23.51
N PRO A 54 0.21 -3.61 22.39
CA PRO A 54 1.62 -3.53 22.01
C PRO A 54 1.98 -2.13 21.49
N GLU A 55 3.18 -1.66 21.82
CA GLU A 55 3.72 -0.42 21.23
C GLU A 55 4.08 -0.62 19.74
N VAL A 56 4.60 -1.80 19.41
CA VAL A 56 5.10 -2.17 18.09
C VAL A 56 4.59 -3.55 17.71
N ILE A 57 4.15 -3.70 16.46
CA ILE A 57 3.90 -5.00 15.86
C ILE A 57 4.80 -5.21 14.66
N CYS A 58 5.38 -6.39 14.57
CA CYS A 58 6.21 -6.81 13.44
C CYS A 58 5.43 -7.82 12.60
N GLY A 59 5.55 -7.73 11.29
CA GLY A 59 4.90 -8.70 10.42
C GLY A 59 5.52 -8.75 9.03
N ASP A 60 5.00 -9.68 8.22
CA ASP A 60 5.49 -9.91 6.87
C ASP A 60 5.26 -8.74 5.92
N ALA A 61 6.01 -8.76 4.81
CA ALA A 61 5.86 -7.84 3.69
C ALA A 61 4.42 -7.78 3.14
N ALA A 62 3.64 -8.86 3.27
CA ALA A 62 2.24 -8.90 2.85
C ALA A 62 1.34 -7.94 3.63
N PHE A 63 1.71 -7.59 4.87
CA PHE A 63 0.96 -6.66 5.71
C PHE A 63 1.28 -5.18 5.44
N ALA A 64 2.24 -4.90 4.55
CA ALA A 64 2.61 -3.54 4.14
C ALA A 64 1.56 -2.89 3.24
N THR A 65 0.32 -2.76 3.73
CA THR A 65 -0.81 -2.14 3.04
C THR A 65 -1.25 -0.86 3.75
N GLY A 66 -1.77 0.10 2.99
CA GLY A 66 -2.23 1.37 3.55
C GLY A 66 -3.37 1.21 4.56
N LEU A 67 -4.26 0.21 4.35
CA LEU A 67 -5.35 -0.04 5.28
C LEU A 67 -4.83 -0.54 6.64
N ILE A 68 -3.91 -1.52 6.65
CA ILE A 68 -3.30 -2.04 7.89
C ILE A 68 -2.48 -0.93 8.58
N ALA A 69 -1.70 -0.16 7.83
CA ALA A 69 -0.94 0.97 8.37
C ALA A 69 -1.85 2.03 9.01
N LYS A 70 -2.98 2.36 8.37
CA LYS A 70 -3.99 3.29 8.90
C LYS A 70 -4.66 2.75 10.15
N THR A 71 -5.03 1.46 10.16
CA THR A 71 -5.67 0.83 11.32
C THR A 71 -4.73 0.78 12.53
N THR A 72 -3.51 0.30 12.36
CA THR A 72 -2.51 0.22 13.45
C THR A 72 -2.20 1.59 14.05
N GLN A 73 -2.00 2.60 13.20
CA GLN A 73 -1.77 3.98 13.65
C GLN A 73 -2.97 4.61 14.36
N LYS A 74 -4.20 4.25 13.98
CA LYS A 74 -5.42 4.69 14.70
C LYS A 74 -5.38 4.27 16.18
N TYR A 75 -4.75 3.13 16.50
CA TYR A 75 -4.58 2.64 17.85
C TYR A 75 -3.25 3.05 18.50
N GLY A 76 -2.47 3.94 17.85
CA GLY A 76 -1.16 4.36 18.36
C GLY A 76 -0.07 3.29 18.25
N ILE A 77 -0.31 2.20 17.51
CA ILE A 77 0.59 1.06 17.39
C ILE A 77 1.48 1.22 16.16
N LYS A 78 2.79 1.06 16.33
CA LYS A 78 3.78 1.13 15.25
C LYS A 78 3.80 -0.18 14.46
N LEU A 79 3.55 -0.11 13.16
CA LEU A 79 3.67 -1.26 12.26
C LEU A 79 5.09 -1.31 11.66
N LEU A 80 5.83 -2.36 11.98
CA LEU A 80 7.11 -2.70 11.37
C LEU A 80 6.94 -3.82 10.34
N VAL A 81 7.25 -3.51 9.09
CA VAL A 81 7.18 -4.47 7.98
C VAL A 81 8.41 -4.29 7.07
N PRO A 82 8.93 -5.38 6.47
CA PRO A 82 10.01 -5.29 5.48
C PRO A 82 9.64 -4.39 4.29
N TYR A 83 10.65 -3.79 3.66
CA TYR A 83 10.45 -3.02 2.43
C TYR A 83 9.92 -3.89 1.30
N VAL A 84 8.78 -3.49 0.72
CA VAL A 84 8.19 -4.13 -0.46
C VAL A 84 8.58 -3.35 -1.71
N ARG A 85 9.33 -4.00 -2.60
CA ARG A 85 9.69 -3.41 -3.89
C ARG A 85 8.43 -3.22 -4.75
N PRO A 86 8.24 -2.06 -5.40
CA PRO A 86 7.16 -1.87 -6.35
C PRO A 86 7.19 -2.95 -7.44
N ARG A 87 6.05 -3.62 -7.64
CA ARG A 87 5.87 -4.62 -8.71
C ARG A 87 5.34 -3.94 -9.98
N GLY A 88 5.80 -4.36 -11.15
CA GLY A 88 5.30 -3.89 -12.44
C GLY A 88 6.39 -3.66 -13.48
N LYS A 89 5.98 -3.46 -14.74
CA LYS A 89 6.90 -3.11 -15.82
C LYS A 89 7.50 -1.72 -15.55
N ARG A 90 8.82 -1.60 -15.70
CA ARG A 90 9.50 -0.30 -15.65
C ARG A 90 9.07 0.51 -16.86
N ALA A 91 8.25 1.52 -16.63
CA ALA A 91 7.94 2.54 -17.63
C ALA A 91 8.89 3.73 -17.43
N SER A 92 9.36 4.34 -18.51
CA SER A 92 10.27 5.50 -18.48
C SER A 92 9.74 6.64 -17.60
N PHE A 93 8.41 6.84 -17.59
CA PHE A 93 7.71 7.83 -16.75
C PHE A 93 6.65 7.16 -15.88
N SER A 94 7.12 6.36 -14.92
CA SER A 94 6.29 5.74 -13.88
C SER A 94 6.03 6.72 -12.72
N LYS A 95 5.19 6.36 -11.75
CA LYS A 95 4.94 7.17 -10.54
C LYS A 95 6.23 7.58 -9.81
N SER A 96 7.25 6.72 -9.82
CA SER A 96 8.54 7.01 -9.18
C SER A 96 9.32 8.17 -9.81
N SER A 97 8.97 8.56 -11.04
CA SER A 97 9.56 9.72 -11.72
C SER A 97 8.91 11.05 -11.30
N PHE A 98 7.87 11.02 -10.46
CA PHE A 98 7.14 12.21 -10.01
C PHE A 98 7.26 12.32 -8.49
N GLU A 99 7.59 13.51 -8.02
CA GLU A 99 7.74 13.79 -6.60
C GLU A 99 6.44 14.35 -6.05
N TYR A 100 5.94 13.78 -4.94
CA TYR A 100 4.75 14.32 -4.28
C TYR A 100 5.15 15.49 -3.37
N GLN A 101 4.45 16.61 -3.48
CA GLN A 101 4.62 17.81 -2.67
C GLN A 101 3.44 17.92 -1.70
N PRO A 102 3.59 17.50 -0.42
CA PRO A 102 2.49 17.49 0.55
C PRO A 102 1.91 18.88 0.83
N GLU A 103 2.73 19.93 0.74
CA GLU A 103 2.38 21.32 1.10
C GLU A 103 1.29 21.90 0.19
N ILE A 104 1.25 21.45 -1.07
CA ILE A 104 0.33 21.95 -2.10
C ILE A 104 -0.55 20.85 -2.69
N ASP A 105 -0.51 19.64 -2.12
CA ASP A 105 -1.20 18.44 -2.60
C ASP A 105 -1.10 18.25 -4.13
N ALA A 106 0.14 18.19 -4.63
CA ALA A 106 0.42 18.06 -6.06
C ALA A 106 1.62 17.15 -6.32
N PHE A 107 1.75 16.66 -7.56
CA PHE A 107 2.97 15.98 -8.01
C PHE A 107 3.81 16.88 -8.91
N LEU A 108 5.09 17.03 -8.60
CA LEU A 108 6.09 17.66 -9.44
C LEU A 108 6.64 16.65 -10.45
N CYS A 109 6.58 16.98 -11.74
CA CYS A 109 7.19 16.16 -12.79
C CYS A 109 8.66 16.54 -13.04
N PRO A 110 9.45 15.68 -13.72
CA PRO A 110 10.87 15.96 -14.03
C PRO A 110 11.12 17.22 -14.88
N ASN A 111 10.09 17.76 -15.53
CA ASN A 111 10.15 18.99 -16.31
C ASN A 111 9.55 20.19 -15.54
N ASN A 112 9.56 20.15 -14.21
CA ASN A 112 9.10 21.21 -13.31
C ASN A 112 7.65 21.68 -13.54
N LYS A 113 6.77 20.79 -14.00
CA LYS A 113 5.32 21.05 -14.10
C LYS A 113 4.56 20.28 -13.02
N LEU A 114 3.52 20.91 -12.50
CA LEU A 114 2.67 20.33 -11.46
C LEU A 114 1.51 19.54 -12.04
N LEU A 115 1.21 18.41 -11.42
CA LEU A 115 0.00 17.62 -11.62
C LEU A 115 -0.89 17.85 -10.40
N TYR A 116 -2.02 18.51 -10.61
CA TYR A 116 -2.96 18.83 -9.55
C TYR A 116 -3.95 17.71 -9.32
N ARG A 117 -4.40 17.59 -8.07
CA ARG A 117 -5.46 16.65 -7.69
C ARG A 117 -6.75 16.95 -8.46
N SER A 118 -7.39 15.88 -8.90
CA SER A 118 -8.66 15.86 -9.63
C SER A 118 -9.65 14.99 -8.85
N ASN A 119 -10.09 13.87 -9.43
CA ASN A 119 -11.10 13.01 -8.84
C ASN A 119 -10.52 11.92 -7.93
N ILE A 120 -11.39 11.35 -7.09
CA ILE A 120 -11.13 10.13 -6.32
C ILE A 120 -11.90 9.00 -6.99
N ASP A 121 -11.26 7.85 -7.19
CA ASP A 121 -11.96 6.66 -7.66
C ASP A 121 -12.72 5.93 -6.53
N ARG A 122 -13.63 5.02 -6.88
CA ARG A 122 -14.38 4.21 -5.90
C ARG A 122 -13.48 3.29 -5.06
N LYS A 123 -12.23 3.08 -5.46
CA LYS A 123 -11.24 2.26 -4.76
C LYS A 123 -10.37 3.10 -3.81
N GLY A 124 -10.63 4.40 -3.66
CA GLY A 124 -9.90 5.28 -2.76
C GLY A 124 -8.58 5.81 -3.32
N TYR A 125 -8.43 5.93 -4.64
CA TYR A 125 -7.27 6.57 -5.27
C TYR A 125 -7.59 7.98 -5.74
N PHE A 126 -6.86 8.96 -5.22
CA PHE A 126 -6.75 10.28 -5.80
C PHE A 126 -6.06 10.21 -7.16
N GLN A 127 -6.60 10.94 -8.13
CA GLN A 127 -5.99 11.15 -9.44
C GLN A 127 -5.34 12.54 -9.48
N TYR A 128 -4.10 12.61 -9.96
CA TYR A 128 -3.35 13.84 -10.20
C TYR A 128 -3.10 13.97 -11.69
N ARG A 129 -3.47 15.09 -12.29
CA ARG A 129 -3.55 15.22 -13.75
C ARG A 129 -2.87 16.48 -14.25
N ILE A 130 -2.25 16.35 -15.41
CA ILE A 130 -1.82 17.48 -16.25
C ILE A 130 -2.31 17.22 -17.70
N PRO A 131 -3.04 18.17 -18.31
CA PRO A 131 -3.58 17.98 -19.64
C PRO A 131 -2.47 18.02 -20.71
N LYS A 132 -2.70 17.35 -21.84
CA LYS A 132 -1.70 17.22 -22.92
C LYS A 132 -1.23 18.57 -23.48
N HIS A 133 -2.13 19.58 -23.53
CA HIS A 133 -1.79 20.88 -24.09
C HIS A 133 -0.72 21.63 -23.28
N GLU A 134 -0.71 21.45 -21.96
CA GLU A 134 0.33 21.99 -21.08
C GLU A 134 1.70 21.37 -21.37
N CYS A 135 1.77 20.15 -21.90
CA CYS A 135 3.03 19.44 -22.12
C CYS A 135 3.57 19.53 -23.55
N LYS A 136 2.98 20.34 -24.45
CA LYS A 136 3.34 20.36 -25.88
C LYS A 136 4.82 20.68 -26.16
N SER A 137 5.43 21.56 -25.36
CA SER A 137 6.85 21.94 -25.47
C SER A 137 7.80 21.07 -24.64
N CYS A 138 7.28 20.02 -23.99
CA CYS A 138 8.09 19.18 -23.11
C CYS A 138 8.96 18.20 -23.92
N PRO A 139 10.28 18.11 -23.67
CA PRO A 139 11.17 17.14 -24.33
C PRO A 139 10.70 15.68 -24.18
N PHE A 140 10.07 15.39 -23.04
CA PHE A 140 9.62 14.04 -22.66
C PHE A 140 8.21 13.69 -23.14
N PHE A 141 7.57 14.55 -23.92
CA PHE A 141 6.15 14.45 -24.26
C PHE A 141 5.74 13.10 -24.86
N LYS A 142 6.51 12.64 -25.87
CA LYS A 142 6.22 11.39 -26.61
C LYS A 142 6.22 10.15 -25.71
N GLU A 143 7.14 10.10 -24.75
CA GLU A 143 7.29 8.96 -23.84
C GLU A 143 6.38 9.06 -22.60
N CYS A 144 6.19 10.26 -22.07
CA CYS A 144 5.49 10.50 -20.82
C CYS A 144 3.97 10.46 -20.97
N VAL A 145 3.43 11.20 -21.94
CA VAL A 145 1.97 11.34 -22.19
C VAL A 145 1.48 10.29 -23.19
N LYS A 146 2.34 9.87 -24.14
CA LYS A 146 2.00 8.93 -25.22
C LYS A 146 0.74 9.40 -25.97
N ASN A 147 -0.20 8.50 -26.22
CA ASN A 147 -1.46 8.77 -26.93
C ASN A 147 -2.60 9.24 -26.01
N ALA A 148 -2.35 9.47 -24.71
CA ALA A 148 -3.37 9.90 -23.78
C ALA A 148 -3.71 11.40 -23.91
N SER A 149 -4.92 11.79 -23.50
CA SER A 149 -5.36 13.20 -23.45
C SER A 149 -4.73 13.99 -22.29
N SER A 150 -4.22 13.29 -21.29
CA SER A 150 -3.59 13.86 -20.09
C SER A 150 -2.69 12.82 -19.44
N LYS A 151 -1.63 13.28 -18.76
CA LYS A 151 -0.84 12.41 -17.88
C LYS A 151 -1.55 12.35 -16.53
N THR A 152 -1.80 11.13 -16.05
CA THR A 152 -2.46 10.88 -14.77
C THR A 152 -1.56 10.02 -13.88
N ILE A 153 -1.43 10.43 -12.61
CA ILE A 153 -0.76 9.69 -11.54
C ILE A 153 -1.78 9.42 -10.44
N THR A 154 -1.71 8.25 -9.80
CA THR A 154 -2.63 7.90 -8.73
C THR A 154 -1.93 7.74 -7.38
N ARG A 155 -2.61 8.16 -6.32
CA ARG A 155 -2.17 8.02 -4.92
C ARG A 155 -3.35 7.53 -4.09
N HIS A 156 -3.16 6.44 -3.34
CA HIS A 156 -4.21 5.92 -2.48
C HIS A 156 -4.41 6.85 -1.27
N ILE A 157 -5.65 6.98 -0.78
CA ILE A 157 -6.00 7.79 0.41
C ILE A 157 -5.19 7.46 1.66
N TYR A 158 -4.73 6.22 1.77
CA TYR A 158 -3.92 5.75 2.90
C TYR A 158 -2.42 5.65 2.59
N SER A 159 -1.94 6.31 1.53
CA SER A 159 -0.52 6.26 1.16
C SER A 159 0.36 6.91 2.23
N ASP A 160 -0.08 8.00 2.84
CA ASP A 160 0.65 8.69 3.91
C ASP A 160 0.91 7.77 5.11
N PHE A 161 -0.09 7.00 5.54
CA PHE A 161 0.07 6.02 6.62
C PHE A 161 1.09 4.93 6.25
N LEU A 162 1.11 4.47 5.01
CA LEU A 162 2.08 3.46 4.58
C LEU A 162 3.49 4.05 4.40
N GLU A 163 3.59 5.33 4.06
CA GLU A 163 4.87 6.03 3.95
C GLU A 163 5.47 6.33 5.32
N SER A 164 4.64 6.61 6.34
CA SER A 164 5.09 6.80 7.72
C SER A 164 5.65 5.52 8.33
N THR A 165 5.04 4.36 8.07
CA THR A 165 5.54 3.06 8.60
C THR A 165 6.92 2.71 8.05
N LYS A 166 7.22 3.05 6.79
CA LYS A 166 8.55 2.82 6.18
C LYS A 166 9.68 3.62 6.83
N LYS A 167 9.36 4.71 7.52
CA LYS A 167 10.35 5.55 8.22
C LYS A 167 10.69 5.02 9.61
N ILE A 168 9.90 4.08 10.13
CA ILE A 168 10.11 3.50 11.45
C ILE A 168 11.37 2.63 11.40
N LYS A 169 12.32 2.93 12.29
CA LYS A 169 13.50 2.10 12.54
C LYS A 169 13.50 1.76 14.03
N ILE A 170 13.61 0.49 14.36
CA ILE A 170 13.84 0.03 15.73
C ILE A 170 15.36 0.08 15.95
N LYS A 171 15.77 0.71 17.05
CA LYS A 171 17.17 0.76 17.50
C LYS A 171 17.50 -0.47 18.32
#